data_AF-A0A2H5B340-F1
#
_entry.id   AF-A0A2H5B340-F1
#
_cell.length_a   1.000
_cell.length_b   1.000
_cell.length_c   1.000
_cell.angle_alpha   90.00
_cell.angle_beta   90.00
_cell.angle_gamma   90.00
#
_symmetry.space_group_name_H-M   'P 1'
#
loop_
_entity.id
_entity.type
_entity.pdbx_description
1 polymer ?
#
loop_
_entity_poly.entity_id
_entity_poly.type
_entity_poly.pdbx_seq_one_letter_code
_entity_poly.pdbx_strand_id
1 'polypeptide(L)'
;MSVLEFFPWSFPGLHWEAAADPEDEVPEGFVLAEVGSGRVAVANVDNPGVVLVGTPAHLAQLKRAFEEGRLDFLLAREVTEDD
;
A
#
# COMPACT_ATOMS: atom_id res chain seq x y z
N MET A 1 -6.87 14.24 6.18
CA MET A 1 -6.47 12.87 6.52
C MET A 1 -7.64 12.22 7.22
N SER A 2 -8.33 11.34 6.52
CA SER A 2 -9.39 10.50 7.07
C SER A 2 -8.76 9.29 7.77
N VAL A 3 -9.25 8.95 8.96
CA VAL A 3 -8.80 7.80 9.73
C VAL A 3 -9.69 6.62 9.36
N LEU A 4 -9.12 5.57 8.77
CA LEU A 4 -9.85 4.36 8.42
C LEU A 4 -9.54 3.27 9.44
N GLU A 5 -10.57 2.73 10.09
CA GLU A 5 -10.40 1.50 10.88
C GLU A 5 -10.27 0.30 9.92
N PHE A 6 -9.03 -0.05 9.59
CA PHE A 6 -8.70 -1.20 8.75
C PHE A 6 -8.03 -2.29 9.58
N PHE A 7 -8.53 -3.52 9.49
CA PHE A 7 -8.05 -4.67 10.26
C PHE A 7 -7.58 -5.79 9.31
N PRO A 8 -6.36 -5.70 8.77
CA PRO A 8 -5.81 -6.78 7.97
C PRO A 8 -5.58 -7.99 8.88
N TRP A 9 -6.05 -9.16 8.46
CA TRP A 9 -6.01 -10.39 9.27
C TRP A 9 -4.58 -10.76 9.71
N SER A 10 -3.59 -10.35 8.93
CA SER A 10 -2.17 -10.63 9.16
C SER A 10 -1.53 -9.75 10.24
N PHE A 11 -2.15 -8.63 10.64
CA PHE A 11 -1.61 -7.67 11.62
C PHE A 11 -2.70 -7.01 12.47
N PRO A 12 -3.32 -7.75 13.42
CA PRO A 12 -4.30 -7.18 14.33
C PRO A 12 -3.66 -6.18 15.31
N GLY A 13 -4.38 -5.09 15.61
CA GLY A 13 -4.02 -4.14 16.67
C GLY A 13 -3.11 -2.98 16.27
N LEU A 14 -2.84 -2.79 14.98
CA LEU A 14 -2.13 -1.62 14.46
C LEU A 14 -3.08 -0.49 14.09
N HIS A 15 -2.58 0.75 14.16
CA HIS A 15 -3.28 1.92 13.64
C HIS A 15 -2.92 2.10 12.16
N TRP A 16 -3.93 1.99 11.29
CA TRP A 16 -3.78 2.11 9.85
C TRP A 16 -4.31 3.47 9.37
N GLU A 17 -3.54 4.11 8.51
CA GLU A 17 -3.88 5.40 7.90
C GLU A 17 -3.84 5.28 6.38
N ALA A 18 -4.81 5.88 5.71
CA ALA A 18 -4.81 6.01 4.27
C ALA A 18 -4.28 7.39 3.86
N ALA A 19 -3.47 7.42 2.80
CA ALA A 19 -3.22 8.66 2.07
C ALA A 19 -4.34 8.84 1.03
N ALA A 20 -5.54 9.19 1.50
CA ALA A 20 -6.67 9.53 0.62
C ALA A 20 -6.90 11.04 0.55
N ASP A 21 -7.51 11.45 -0.56
CA ASP A 21 -8.10 12.77 -0.65
C ASP A 21 -9.21 12.87 0.40
N PRO A 22 -9.30 13.95 1.19
CA PRO A 22 -10.41 14.15 2.12
C PRO A 22 -11.81 14.06 1.50
N GLU A 23 -11.95 14.20 0.18
CA GLU A 23 -13.23 14.01 -0.52
C GLU A 23 -13.60 12.54 -0.79
N ASP A 24 -12.67 11.60 -0.63
CA ASP A 24 -12.94 10.17 -0.81
C ASP A 24 -13.50 9.55 0.48
N GLU A 25 -14.77 9.13 0.45
CA GLU A 25 -15.44 8.46 1.58
C GLU A 25 -14.80 7.09 1.90
N VAL A 26 -14.20 6.44 0.91
CA VAL A 26 -13.45 5.19 1.05
C VAL A 26 -12.11 5.35 0.34
N PRO A 27 -10.97 5.19 1.03
CA PRO A 27 -9.67 5.26 0.39
C PRO A 27 -9.50 4.07 -0.56
N GLU A 28 -9.53 4.33 -1.87
CA GLU A 28 -9.08 3.34 -2.85
C GLU A 28 -7.56 3.16 -2.72
N GLY A 29 -7.09 1.90 -2.76
CA GLY A 29 -5.66 1.58 -2.84
C GLY A 29 -5.02 1.08 -1.54
N PHE A 30 -4.03 1.81 -1.01
CA PHE A 30 -3.12 1.32 0.04
C PHE A 30 -3.23 2.11 1.34
N VAL A 31 -3.23 1.39 2.46
CA VAL A 31 -3.10 1.93 3.82
C VAL A 31 -1.73 1.61 4.40
N LEU A 32 -1.27 2.44 5.32
CA LEU A 32 0.02 2.32 5.99
C LEU A 32 -0.16 2.27 7.51
N ALA A 33 0.72 1.53 8.20
CA ALA A 33 0.77 1.50 9.66
C ALA A 33 2.21 1.47 10.17
N GLU A 34 2.48 2.13 11.30
CA GLU A 34 3.75 1.94 12.01
C GLU A 34 3.71 0.64 12.81
N VAL A 35 4.68 -0.25 12.61
CA VAL A 35 4.76 -1.56 13.28
C VAL A 35 5.87 -1.63 14.34
N GLY A 36 6.35 -0.46 14.75
CA GLY A 36 7.44 -0.28 15.70
C GLY A 36 8.83 -0.58 15.13
N SER A 37 9.87 -0.18 15.89
CA SER A 37 11.28 -0.28 15.48
C SER A 37 11.60 0.42 14.16
N GLY A 38 10.90 1.53 13.86
CA GLY A 38 11.11 2.31 12.64
C GLY A 38 10.70 1.57 11.35
N ARG A 39 9.73 0.66 11.46
CA ARG A 39 9.18 -0.09 10.32
C ARG A 39 7.76 0.36 10.00
N VAL A 40 7.43 0.24 8.72
CA VAL A 40 6.13 0.58 8.17
C VAL A 40 5.56 -0.65 7.48
N ALA A 41 4.28 -0.92 7.74
CA ALA A 41 3.49 -1.88 7.01
C ALA A 41 2.62 -1.17 5.97
N VAL A 42 2.43 -1.80 4.82
CA VAL A 42 1.57 -1.34 3.72
C VAL A 42 0.63 -2.49 3.37
N ALA A 43 -0.67 -2.20 3.29
CA ALA A 43 -1.68 -3.18 2.92
C ALA A 43 -2.60 -2.60 1.85
N ASN A 44 -3.08 -3.45 0.95
CA ASN A 44 -4.10 -3.07 -0.01
C ASN A 44 -5.48 -3.25 0.64
N VAL A 45 -6.35 -2.24 0.54
CA VAL A 45 -7.71 -2.26 1.09
C VAL A 45 -8.55 -3.41 0.50
N ASP A 46 -8.40 -3.67 -0.79
CA ASP A 46 -9.10 -4.73 -1.53
C ASP A 46 -8.52 -6.12 -1.31
N ASN A 47 -7.29 -6.21 -0.77
CA ASN A 47 -6.63 -7.48 -0.48
C ASN A 47 -5.92 -7.45 0.89
N PRO A 48 -6.69 -7.51 2.00
CA PRO A 48 -6.17 -7.38 3.36
C PRO A 48 -5.27 -8.55 3.82
N GLY A 49 -5.19 -9.62 3.04
CA GLY A 49 -4.34 -10.77 3.35
C GLY A 49 -2.84 -10.52 3.08
N VAL A 50 -2.52 -9.55 2.23
CA VAL A 50 -1.15 -9.27 1.79
C VAL A 50 -0.66 -7.96 2.41
N VAL A 51 0.27 -8.08 3.35
CA VAL A 51 0.91 -6.94 4.02
C VAL A 51 2.40 -6.93 3.71
N LEU A 52 2.88 -5.82 3.15
CA LEU A 52 4.29 -5.57 2.93
C LEU A 52 4.87 -4.83 4.14
N VAL A 53 5.95 -5.35 4.74
CA VAL A 53 6.63 -4.69 5.86
C VAL A 53 8.04 -4.29 5.44
N GLY A 54 8.39 -3.03 5.69
CA GLY A 54 9.69 -2.48 5.34
C GLY A 54 10.13 -1.37 6.29
N THR A 55 11.21 -0.70 5.93
CA THR A 55 11.65 0.55 6.57
C THR A 55 11.21 1.73 5.68
N PRO A 56 11.17 2.96 6.22
CA PRO A 56 10.98 4.17 5.41
C PRO A 56 11.97 4.27 4.23
N ALA A 57 13.20 3.78 4.40
CA ALA A 57 14.21 3.75 3.34
C ALA A 57 13.83 2.78 2.20
N HIS A 58 13.26 1.62 2.50
CA HIS A 58 12.77 0.69 1.48
C HIS A 58 11.60 1.29 0.69
N LEU A 59 10.67 1.97 1.37
CA LEU A 59 9.56 2.66 0.70
C LEU A 59 10.05 3.79 -0.21
N ALA A 60 11.03 4.57 0.23
CA ALA A 60 11.65 5.62 -0.59
C ALA A 60 12.32 5.05 -1.84
N GLN A 61 13.00 3.90 -1.73
CA GLN A 61 13.58 3.21 -2.88
C GLN A 61 12.52 2.69 -3.84
N LEU A 62 11.42 2.14 -3.32
CA LEU A 62 10.30 1.65 -4.13
C LEU A 62 9.65 2.81 -4.90
N LYS A 63 9.34 3.92 -4.22
CA LYS A 63 8.84 5.14 -4.85
C LYS A 63 9.75 5.61 -5.99
N ARG A 64 11.06 5.71 -5.71
CA ARG A 64 12.05 6.11 -6.71
C ARG A 64 12.08 5.15 -7.91
N ALA A 65 11.98 3.85 -7.68
CA ALA A 65 11.97 2.87 -8.77
C ALA A 65 10.74 3.01 -9.67
N PHE A 66 9.57 3.36 -9.12
CA PHE A 66 8.39 3.71 -9.90
C PHE A 66 8.58 5.02 -10.69
N GLU A 67 9.07 6.08 -10.04
CA GLU A 67 9.33 7.38 -10.69
C GLU A 67 10.37 7.28 -11.83
N GLU A 68 11.36 6.39 -11.70
CA GLU A 68 12.37 6.11 -12.71
C GLU A 68 11.89 5.14 -13.82
N GLY A 69 10.64 4.67 -13.77
CA GLY A 69 10.08 3.71 -14.74
C GLY A 69 10.71 2.31 -14.67
N ARG A 70 11.48 2.02 -13.63
CA ARG A 70 12.23 0.75 -13.49
C ARG A 70 11.33 -0.45 -13.23
N LEU A 71 10.08 -0.19 -12.84
CA LEU A 71 9.07 -1.19 -12.52
C LEU A 71 7.94 -1.22 -13.54
N ASP A 72 8.03 -0.48 -14.65
CA ASP A 72 6.95 -0.39 -15.64
C ASP A 72 6.59 -1.75 -16.25
N PHE A 73 7.53 -2.69 -16.29
CA PHE A 73 7.29 -4.06 -16.71
C PHE A 73 6.27 -4.81 -15.84
N LEU A 74 6.06 -4.38 -14.59
CA LEU A 74 5.03 -4.92 -13.69
C LEU A 74 3.65 -4.32 -14.00
N LEU A 75 3.59 -3.15 -14.63
CA LEU A 75 2.38 -2.41 -14.95
C LEU A 75 1.92 -2.64 -16.40
N ALA A 76 2.85 -2.93 -17.31
CA ALA A 76 2.62 -3.09 -18.74
C ALA A 76 1.83 -4.36 -19.13
N ARG A 77 1.27 -5.10 -18.17
CA ARG A 77 0.48 -6.30 -18.45
C ARG A 77 -1.01 -5.94 -18.57
N GLU A 78 -1.36 -5.28 -19.68
CA GLU A 78 -2.74 -5.29 -20.18
C GLU A 78 -2.99 -6.58 -20.97
N VAL A 79 -3.98 -7.33 -20.47
CA VAL A 79 -4.93 -8.20 -21.16
C VAL A 79 -4.50 -8.70 -22.54
N THR A 80 -3.93 -9.91 -22.59
CA THR A 80 -4.15 -10.78 -23.75
C THR A 80 -5.55 -11.37 -23.54
N GLU A 81 -6.56 -10.74 -24.12
CA GLU A 81 -7.81 -11.43 -24.46
C GLU A 81 -7.39 -12.48 -25.49
N ASP A 82 -7.32 -13.75 -25.07
CA ASP A 82 -7.24 -14.87 -26.00
C ASP A 82 -8.57 -14.94 -26.78
N ASP A 83 -8.46 -14.85 -28.12
CA ASP A 83 -9.48 -15.06 -29.16
C ASP A 83 -10.27 -16.39 -29.01
#